data_AF-R5QP66-F1
#
_entry.id   AF-R5QP66-F1
#
_cell.length_a   1.000
_cell.length_b   1.000
_cell.length_c   1.000
_cell.angle_alpha   90.00
_cell.angle_beta   90.00
_cell.angle_gamma   90.00
#
_symmetry.space_group_name_H-M   'P 1'
#
loop_
_entity.id
_entity.type
_entity.pdbx_description
1 polymer ?
#
loop_
_entity_poly.entity_id
_entity_poly.type
_entity_poly.pdbx_seq_one_letter_code
_entity_poly.pdbx_strand_id
1 'polypeptide(L)' 'MVKVGEKGQIVIPAKARKLFDIKPGDNLIILGDEGQGIAIIKEKGLEELLGAARKMQ' A
#
# COMPACT_ATOMS: atom_id res chain seq x y z
N MET A 1 8.79 -9.75 -9.65
CA MET A 1 8.46 -10.96 -8.87
C MET A 1 9.17 -10.87 -7.53
N VAL A 2 8.46 -11.04 -6.42
CA VAL A 2 9.02 -11.11 -5.06
C VAL A 2 8.65 -12.47 -4.46
N LYS A 3 9.47 -12.98 -3.56
CA LYS A 3 9.17 -14.21 -2.81
C LYS A 3 8.68 -13.85 -1.42
N VAL A 4 7.82 -14.70 -0.87
CA VAL A 4 7.39 -14.64 0.52
C VAL A 4 8.47 -15.28 1.38
N GLY A 5 8.88 -14.60 2.45
CA GLY A 5 9.82 -15.14 3.43
C GLY A 5 9.16 -16.12 4.39
N GLU A 6 9.96 -16.77 5.22
CA GLU A 6 9.50 -17.81 6.16
C GLU A 6 8.44 -17.35 7.17
N LYS A 7 8.33 -16.04 7.41
CA LYS A 7 7.33 -15.45 8.32
C LYS A 7 6.18 -14.76 7.57
N GLY A 8 6.00 -15.07 6.29
CA GLY A 8 4.95 -14.43 5.47
C GLY A 8 5.29 -13.01 5.01
N GLN A 9 6.50 -12.51 5.27
CA GLN A 9 6.90 -11.16 4.88
C GLN A 9 7.28 -11.07 3.40
N ILE A 10 6.98 -9.94 2.76
CA ILE A 10 7.45 -9.60 1.42
C ILE A 10 8.35 -8.38 1.48
N VAL A 11 9.40 -8.37 0.65
CA VAL A 11 10.25 -7.20 0.49
C VAL A 11 9.69 -6.33 -0.62
N ILE A 12 9.39 -5.06 -0.31
CA ILE A 12 9.02 -4.08 -1.33
C ILE A 12 10.27 -3.74 -2.18
N PRO A 13 10.28 -4.05 -3.49
CA PRO A 13 11.46 -3.82 -4.33
C PRO A 13 11.84 -2.35 -4.39
N ALA A 14 13.14 -2.06 -4.54
CA ALA A 14 13.64 -0.68 -4.59
C ALA A 14 12.96 0.18 -5.68
N LYS A 15 12.65 -0.41 -6.84
CA LYS A 15 11.93 0.26 -7.92
C LYS A 15 10.51 0.68 -7.50
N ALA A 16 9.78 -0.19 -6.80
CA ALA A 16 8.45 0.12 -6.30
C ALA A 16 8.51 1.20 -5.20
N ARG A 17 9.48 1.10 -4.28
CA ARG A 17 9.68 2.15 -3.26
C ARG A 17 9.93 3.52 -3.87
N LYS A 18 10.75 3.60 -4.93
CA LYS A 18 11.01 4.86 -5.65
C LYS A 18 9.77 5.36 -6.40
N LEU A 19 9.05 4.48 -7.08
CA LEU A 19 7.88 4.85 -7.87
C LEU A 19 6.71 5.34 -7.00
N PHE A 20 6.50 4.71 -5.85
CA PHE A 20 5.40 5.02 -4.93
C PHE A 20 5.82 5.86 -3.72
N ASP A 21 7.04 6.42 -3.75
CA ASP A 21 7.66 7.22 -2.67
C ASP A 21 7.48 6.60 -1.27
N ILE A 22 7.74 5.30 -1.13
CA ILE A 22 7.66 4.56 0.14
C ILE A 22 8.99 4.69 0.88
N LYS A 23 8.97 5.25 2.08
CA LYS A 23 10.14 5.54 2.92
C LYS A 23 10.10 4.74 4.22
N PRO A 24 11.26 4.50 4.85
CA PRO A 24 11.27 3.98 6.22
C PRO A 24 10.43 4.87 7.15
N GLY A 25 9.58 4.24 7.97
CA GLY A 25 8.66 4.95 8.86
C GLY A 25 7.29 5.29 8.25
N ASP A 26 7.08 5.07 6.95
CA ASP A 26 5.75 5.19 6.37
C ASP A 26 4.82 4.07 6.88
N ASN A 27 3.60 4.44 7.26
CA ASN A 27 2.52 3.50 7.51
C ASN A 27 1.88 3.10 6.18
N LEU A 28 1.74 1.79 5.98
CA LEU A 28 1.08 1.19 4.82
C LEU A 28 -0.14 0.43 5.27
N ILE A 29 -1.22 0.55 4.50
CA ILE A 29 -2.45 -0.21 4.67
C ILE A 29 -2.49 -1.29 3.60
N ILE A 30 -2.79 -2.51 4.04
CA ILE A 30 -2.98 -3.66 3.16
C ILE A 30 -4.48 -3.91 3.03
N LEU A 31 -4.97 -3.93 1.80
CA LEU A 31 -6.34 -4.28 1.47
C LEU A 31 -6.32 -5.60 0.70
N GLY A 32 -7.30 -6.46 0.93
CA GLY A 32 -7.42 -7.74 0.25
C GLY A 32 -8.84 -7.98 -0.22
N ASP A 33 -8.97 -8.51 -1.43
CA ASP A 33 -10.19 -9.07 -1.98
C ASP A 33 -9.86 -10.46 -2.55
N GLU A 34 -10.68 -11.46 -2.26
CA GLU A 34 -10.40 -12.85 -2.64
C GLU A 34 -10.37 -13.06 -4.17
N GLY A 35 -11.09 -12.24 -4.93
CA GLY A 35 -11.13 -12.30 -6.39
C GLY A 35 -10.11 -11.41 -7.10
N GLN A 36 -9.60 -10.36 -6.43
CA GLN A 36 -8.71 -9.35 -7.03
C GLN A 36 -7.30 -9.34 -6.45
N GLY A 37 -7.06 -10.03 -5.34
CA GLY A 37 -5.78 -10.11 -4.67
C GLY A 37 -5.57 -9.02 -3.63
N ILE A 38 -4.32 -8.54 -3.51
CA ILE A 38 -3.90 -7.63 -2.44
C ILE A 38 -3.47 -6.28 -3.04
N ALA A 39 -3.95 -5.19 -2.44
CA ALA A 39 -3.48 -3.84 -2.70
C ALA A 39 -2.74 -3.29 -1.47
N ILE A 40 -1.71 -2.47 -1.73
CA ILE A 40 -0.94 -1.78 -0.69
C ILE A 40 -1.02 -0.29 -0.97
N ILE A 41 -1.47 0.48 0.01
CA ILE A 41 -1.63 1.93 -0.11
C ILE A 41 -0.94 2.64 1.05
N LYS A 42 -0.48 3.87 0.83
CA LYS A 42 0.02 4.72 1.92
C LYS A 42 -1.17 5.23 2.74
N GLU A 43 -1.07 5.21 4.06
CA GLU A 43 -2.11 5.72 4.97
C GLU A 43 -2.54 7.14 4.59
N LYS A 44 -1.57 8.05 4.39
CA LYS A 44 -1.83 9.44 3.97
C LYS A 44 -2.62 9.55 2.67
N GLY A 45 -2.31 8.71 1.68
CA GLY A 45 -3.03 8.71 0.41
C GLY A 45 -4.47 8.25 0.56
N LEU A 46 -4.74 7.32 1.48
CA LEU A 46 -6.11 6.93 1.82
C LEU A 46 -6.88 8.07 2.49
N GLU A 47 -6.26 8.75 3.46
CA GLU A 47 -6.88 9.89 4.14
C GLU A 47 -7.27 11.00 3.17
N GLU A 48 -6.39 11.34 2.22
CA GLU A 48 -6.66 12.31 1.16
C GLU A 48 -7.83 11.88 0.28
N LEU A 49 -7.85 10.62 -0.16
CA LEU A 49 -8.93 10.05 -0.98
C LEU A 49 -10.29 10.12 -0.25
N LEU A 50 -10.32 9.68 1.01
CA LEU A 50 -11.54 9.71 1.84
C LEU A 50 -11.99 11.14 2.11
N GLY A 51 -11.04 12.06 2.35
CA GLY A 51 -11.32 13.48 2.50
C GLY A 51 -11.91 14.10 1.23
N ALA A 52 -11.40 13.73 0.06
CA ALA A 52 -11.95 14.18 -1.23
C ALA A 52 -13.37 13.64 -1.46
N ALA A 53 -13.61 12.36 -1.20
CA ALA A 53 -14.94 11.74 -1.35
C ALA A 53 -16.00 12.40 -0.45
N ARG A 54 -15.66 12.76 0.79
CA ARG A 54 -16.56 13.47 1.71
C ARG A 54 -16.94 14.87 1.25
N LYS A 55 -16.08 15.56 0.50
CA LYS A 55 -16.35 16.91 -0.02
C LYS A 55 -17.27 16.92 -1.24
N MET A 56 -17.54 15.75 -1.82
CA MET A 56 -18.43 15.59 -2.98
C MET A 56 -19.85 15.18 -2.58
N GLN A 57 -20.12 15.00 -1.28
CA GLN A 57 -21.47 14.94 -0.71
C GLN A 57 -21.90 16.31 -0.22
#